data_AF-A0AA42DRA9-F1
#
_entry.id   AF-A0AA42DRA9-F1
#
_cell.length_a   1.000
_cell.length_b   1.000
_cell.length_c   1.000
_cell.angle_alpha   90.00
_cell.angle_beta   90.00
_cell.angle_gamma   90.00
#
_symmetry.space_group_name_H-M   'P 1'
#
loop_
_entity.id
_entity.type
_entity.pdbx_description
1 polymer ?
#
loop_
_entity_poly.entity_id
_entity_poly.type
_entity_poly.pdbx_seq_one_letter_code
_entity_poly.pdbx_strand_id
1 'polypeptide(L)'
;MSTIELLQKAIDYIEENLKTELLISEIAKLVGFSNYHFCHLFSDVVGMPVAAYITKRRILHAIYEISQTGKMVDTALLYGFDTHAGFYKAFKREFGCSPSKFLKLNTAKKPKAVCLLEEAKRMLTNTQIKEILLNWELDRTLKIEPTFVAGGAMQSRDTWNIGNQFIFKTGKNIAELRGHIAISKALTKVGLVTPCPIPTKQGEEFIIEGDRFFVVTNRVPGSFLPVEERYQENRVEIAIQYGEAIGELHQALLAQDDMLEVNDTNMLEVVMNWAMPQTRTVMEQWGCPLPEAFYLEYMENFPKLYNQLP
;
A
#
# COMPACT_ATOMS: atom_id res chain seq x y z
N MET A 1 -24.07 8.50 8.57
CA MET A 1 -22.61 8.60 8.77
C MET A 1 -21.95 7.84 7.63
N SER A 2 -21.04 8.47 6.90
CA SER A 2 -20.29 7.82 5.82
C SER A 2 -19.29 6.81 6.39
N THR A 3 -18.81 5.88 5.55
CA THR A 3 -17.76 4.91 5.92
C THR A 3 -16.52 5.59 6.48
N ILE A 4 -16.13 6.74 5.92
CA ILE A 4 -14.98 7.52 6.39
C ILE A 4 -15.23 8.15 7.77
N GLU A 5 -16.44 8.64 8.04
CA GLU A 5 -16.79 9.17 9.36
C GLU A 5 -16.81 8.07 10.42
N LEU A 6 -17.31 6.87 10.08
CA LEU A 6 -17.28 5.71 10.97
C LEU A 6 -15.84 5.28 11.28
N LEU A 7 -14.98 5.20 10.28
CA LEU A 7 -13.56 4.88 10.50
C LEU A 7 -12.83 5.97 11.27
N GLN A 8 -13.14 7.25 11.03
CA GLN A 8 -12.58 8.34 11.83
C GLN A 8 -12.96 8.15 13.31
N LYS A 9 -14.23 7.84 13.59
CA LYS A 9 -14.68 7.55 14.95
C LYS A 9 -13.93 6.37 15.59
N ALA A 10 -13.63 5.31 14.83
CA ALA A 10 -12.79 4.22 15.31
C ALA A 10 -11.34 4.68 15.61
N ILE A 11 -10.75 5.51 14.75
CA ILE A 11 -9.41 6.08 14.96
C ILE A 11 -9.40 6.95 16.21
N ASP A 12 -10.36 7.85 16.37
CA ASP A 12 -10.47 8.74 17.53
C ASP A 12 -10.56 7.92 18.82
N TYR A 13 -11.41 6.89 18.83
CA TYR A 13 -11.51 5.97 19.97
C TYR A 13 -10.18 5.27 20.27
N ILE A 14 -9.46 4.79 19.26
CA ILE A 14 -8.14 4.17 19.46
C ILE A 14 -7.17 5.18 20.08
N GLU A 15 -7.08 6.40 19.54
CA GLU A 15 -6.15 7.44 20.01
C GLU A 15 -6.42 7.87 21.46
N GLU A 16 -7.69 7.92 21.85
CA GLU A 16 -8.11 8.26 23.21
C GLU A 16 -7.81 7.13 24.22
N ASN A 17 -7.74 5.88 23.76
CA ASN A 17 -7.65 4.68 24.61
C ASN A 17 -6.33 3.91 24.46
N LEU A 18 -5.25 4.55 23.96
CA LEU A 18 -3.95 3.88 23.75
C LEU A 18 -3.33 3.27 25.02
N LYS A 19 -3.70 3.76 26.21
CA LYS A 19 -3.20 3.32 27.53
C LYS A 19 -4.06 2.22 28.18
N THR A 20 -5.14 1.80 27.54
CA THR A 20 -6.01 0.74 28.03
C THR A 20 -5.88 -0.49 27.14
N GLU A 21 -6.44 -1.61 27.61
CA GLU A 21 -6.68 -2.75 26.73
C GLU A 21 -7.65 -2.33 25.61
N LEU A 22 -7.35 -2.76 24.38
CA LEU A 22 -8.12 -2.43 23.18
C LEU A 22 -8.37 -3.72 22.43
N LEU A 23 -9.62 -4.19 22.42
CA LEU A 23 -10.01 -5.33 21.61
C LEU A 23 -10.54 -4.86 20.26
N ILE A 24 -10.05 -5.46 19.19
CA ILE A 24 -10.51 -5.15 17.82
C ILE A 24 -12.03 -5.35 17.69
N SER A 25 -12.58 -6.35 18.39
CA SER A 25 -14.02 -6.61 18.43
C SER A 25 -14.83 -5.46 19.03
N GLU A 26 -14.31 -4.77 20.04
CA GLU A 26 -14.97 -3.63 20.66
C GLU A 26 -14.99 -2.43 19.72
N ILE A 27 -13.86 -2.18 19.05
CA ILE A 27 -13.73 -1.09 18.07
C ILE A 27 -14.64 -1.35 16.87
N ALA A 28 -14.67 -2.58 16.35
CA ALA A 28 -15.55 -2.96 15.25
C ALA A 28 -17.04 -2.78 15.62
N LYS A 29 -17.41 -3.22 16.83
CA LYS A 29 -18.77 -3.06 17.36
C LYS A 29 -19.17 -1.60 17.56
N LEU A 30 -18.24 -0.73 18.00
CA LEU A 30 -18.47 0.71 18.18
C LEU A 30 -18.94 1.39 16.89
N VAL A 31 -18.46 0.92 15.74
CA VAL A 31 -18.78 1.46 14.41
C VAL A 31 -19.79 0.62 13.63
N GLY A 32 -20.31 -0.45 14.23
CA GLY A 32 -21.36 -1.28 13.65
C GLY A 32 -20.87 -2.27 12.58
N PHE A 33 -19.59 -2.64 12.58
CA PHE A 33 -19.01 -3.60 11.63
C PHE A 33 -18.73 -4.95 12.28
N SER A 34 -18.70 -6.01 11.46
CA SER A 34 -18.09 -7.28 11.87
C SER A 34 -16.57 -7.12 12.00
N ASN A 35 -15.92 -7.95 12.82
CA ASN A 35 -14.45 -7.89 12.99
C ASN A 35 -13.71 -8.00 11.65
N TYR A 36 -14.12 -8.95 10.81
CA TYR A 36 -13.51 -9.17 9.50
C TYR A 36 -13.63 -7.93 8.61
N HIS A 37 -14.86 -7.39 8.49
CA HIS A 37 -15.09 -6.22 7.64
C HIS A 37 -14.35 -4.99 8.16
N PHE A 38 -14.34 -4.77 9.48
CA PHE A 38 -13.60 -3.67 10.09
C PHE A 38 -12.09 -3.77 9.83
N CYS A 39 -11.48 -4.93 10.06
CA CYS A 39 -10.04 -5.11 9.85
C CYS A 39 -9.63 -4.87 8.40
N HIS A 40 -10.39 -5.43 7.45
CA HIS A 40 -10.12 -5.22 6.02
C HIS A 40 -10.27 -3.75 5.65
N LEU A 41 -11.43 -3.17 5.95
CA LEU A 41 -11.73 -1.78 5.61
C LEU A 41 -10.76 -0.80 6.27
N PHE A 42 -10.38 -1.01 7.53
CA PHE A 42 -9.38 -0.18 8.21
C PHE A 42 -8.03 -0.29 7.52
N SER A 43 -7.57 -1.50 7.19
CA SER A 43 -6.28 -1.71 6.52
C SER A 43 -6.25 -1.05 5.16
N ASP A 44 -7.34 -1.15 4.40
CA ASP A 44 -7.46 -0.57 3.07
C ASP A 44 -7.47 0.96 3.10
N VAL A 45 -8.11 1.56 4.10
CA VAL A 45 -8.24 3.04 4.20
C VAL A 45 -7.03 3.68 4.86
N VAL A 46 -6.51 3.08 5.93
CA VAL A 46 -5.39 3.61 6.73
C VAL A 46 -4.03 3.17 6.17
N GLY A 47 -4.03 2.17 5.28
CA GLY A 47 -2.82 1.62 4.65
C GLY A 47 -2.03 0.66 5.54
N MET A 48 -2.59 0.26 6.69
CA MET A 48 -1.96 -0.72 7.59
C MET A 48 -2.98 -1.45 8.47
N PRO A 49 -2.70 -2.69 8.89
CA PRO A 49 -3.55 -3.42 9.82
C PRO A 49 -3.82 -2.65 11.12
N VAL A 50 -5.04 -2.73 11.65
CA VAL A 50 -5.45 -2.02 12.88
C VAL A 50 -4.53 -2.32 14.07
N ALA A 51 -4.09 -3.57 14.23
CA ALA A 51 -3.16 -3.94 15.31
C ALA A 51 -1.77 -3.29 15.12
N ALA A 52 -1.29 -3.20 13.87
CA ALA A 52 -0.05 -2.51 13.54
C ALA A 52 -0.17 -1.01 13.77
N TYR A 53 -1.33 -0.42 13.41
CA TYR A 53 -1.66 0.96 13.73
C TYR A 53 -1.60 1.22 15.23
N ILE A 54 -2.37 0.50 16.04
CA ILE A 54 -2.39 0.64 17.51
C ILE A 54 -0.96 0.54 18.09
N THR A 55 -0.19 -0.46 17.65
CA THR A 55 1.20 -0.65 18.10
C THR A 55 2.06 0.57 17.75
N LYS A 56 2.02 1.03 16.50
CA LYS A 56 2.77 2.20 16.03
C LYS A 56 2.41 3.46 16.82
N ARG A 57 1.12 3.68 17.06
CA ARG A 57 0.62 4.81 17.86
C ARG A 57 1.09 4.74 19.30
N ARG A 58 0.99 3.57 19.95
CA ARG A 58 1.53 3.34 21.31
C ARG A 58 3.02 3.65 21.39
N ILE A 59 3.82 3.20 20.41
CA ILE A 59 5.26 3.47 20.37
C ILE A 59 5.53 4.98 20.27
N LEU A 60 4.87 5.67 19.34
CA LEU A 60 5.04 7.10 19.10
C LEU A 60 4.66 7.95 20.32
N HIS A 61 3.56 7.60 21.00
CA HIS A 61 3.13 8.30 22.21
C HIS A 61 4.05 7.99 23.40
N ALA A 62 4.45 6.72 23.57
CA ALA A 62 5.37 6.32 24.62
C ALA A 62 6.72 7.05 24.50
N ILE A 63 7.33 7.08 23.31
CA ILE A 63 8.64 7.76 23.15
C ILE A 63 8.55 9.27 23.38
N TYR A 64 7.43 9.89 23.00
CA TYR A 64 7.17 11.28 23.32
C TYR A 64 7.08 11.49 24.83
N GLU A 65 6.30 10.68 25.56
CA GLU A 65 6.16 10.80 27.02
C GLU A 65 7.47 10.48 27.77
N ILE A 66 8.25 9.51 27.28
CA ILE A 66 9.59 9.19 27.80
C ILE A 66 10.53 10.39 27.62
N SER A 67 10.45 11.11 26.49
CA SER A 67 11.27 12.31 26.27
C SER A 67 11.00 13.42 27.29
N GLN A 68 9.81 13.44 27.90
CA GLN A 68 9.40 14.43 28.88
C GLN A 68 9.68 13.99 30.32
N THR A 69 9.55 12.69 30.60
CA THR A 69 9.57 12.15 31.98
C THR A 69 10.83 11.37 32.33
N GLY A 70 11.55 10.87 31.34
CA GLY A 70 12.70 9.96 31.52
C GLY A 70 12.35 8.53 31.96
N LYS A 71 11.07 8.19 32.17
CA LYS A 71 10.63 6.92 32.75
C LYS A 71 10.37 5.84 31.69
N MET A 72 11.43 5.26 31.13
CA MET A 72 11.34 4.29 30.04
C MET A 72 10.46 3.06 30.34
N VAL A 73 10.67 2.41 31.48
CA VAL A 73 9.98 1.14 31.82
C VAL A 73 8.51 1.40 32.16
N ASP A 74 8.23 2.34 33.07
CA ASP A 74 6.87 2.66 33.50
C ASP A 74 6.02 3.13 32.32
N THR A 75 6.56 4.00 31.46
CA THR A 75 5.83 4.48 30.29
C THR A 75 5.57 3.36 29.28
N ALA A 76 6.52 2.44 29.05
CA ALA A 76 6.26 1.29 28.18
C ALA A 76 5.08 0.43 28.68
N LEU A 77 5.05 0.12 29.98
CA LEU A 77 3.94 -0.63 30.59
C LEU A 77 2.61 0.15 30.48
N LEU A 78 2.65 1.46 30.72
CA LEU A 78 1.48 2.33 30.66
C LEU A 78 0.82 2.37 29.27
N TYR A 79 1.60 2.20 28.19
CA TYR A 79 1.09 2.12 26.82
C TYR A 79 0.78 0.68 26.37
N GLY A 80 0.58 -0.24 27.31
CA GLY A 80 0.08 -1.59 27.03
C GLY A 80 1.10 -2.56 26.46
N PHE A 81 2.39 -2.37 26.75
CA PHE A 81 3.42 -3.41 26.53
C PHE A 81 3.59 -4.23 27.80
N ASP A 82 3.60 -5.56 27.70
CA ASP A 82 3.76 -6.43 28.87
C ASP A 82 5.16 -6.34 29.51
N THR A 83 6.17 -6.00 28.69
CA THR A 83 7.56 -5.90 29.14
C THR A 83 8.30 -4.78 28.41
N HIS A 84 9.30 -4.21 29.08
CA HIS A 84 10.23 -3.27 28.46
C HIS A 84 10.96 -3.88 27.24
N ALA A 85 11.27 -5.17 27.29
CA ALA A 85 11.88 -5.88 26.17
C ALA A 85 10.94 -5.94 24.94
N GLY A 86 9.65 -6.16 25.16
CA GLY A 86 8.62 -6.10 24.12
C GLY A 86 8.54 -4.72 23.46
N PHE A 87 8.49 -3.66 24.26
CA PHE A 87 8.55 -2.28 23.76
C PHE A 87 9.83 -2.01 22.96
N TYR A 88 11.00 -2.39 23.49
CA TYR A 88 12.28 -2.18 22.82
C TYR A 88 12.33 -2.87 21.44
N LYS A 89 11.87 -4.12 21.35
CA LYS A 89 11.82 -4.87 20.09
C LYS A 89 10.88 -4.21 19.08
N ALA A 90 9.69 -3.79 19.53
CA ALA A 90 8.72 -3.12 18.67
C ALA A 90 9.25 -1.75 18.19
N PHE A 91 9.86 -0.97 19.08
CA PHE A 91 10.47 0.33 18.76
C PHE A 91 11.61 0.17 17.74
N LYS A 92 12.54 -0.77 17.98
CA LYS A 92 13.67 -1.01 17.08
C LYS A 92 13.21 -1.46 15.69
N ARG A 93 12.14 -2.26 15.61
CA ARG A 93 11.52 -2.65 14.34
C ARG A 93 10.95 -1.44 13.59
N GLU A 94 10.30 -0.51 14.28
CA GLU A 94 9.68 0.67 13.66
C GLU A 94 10.70 1.74 13.23
N PHE A 95 11.75 1.98 14.04
CA PHE A 95 12.67 3.11 13.86
C PHE A 95 14.12 2.73 13.54
N GLY A 96 14.43 1.43 13.41
CA GLY A 96 15.78 0.92 13.10
C GLY A 96 16.84 1.15 14.19
N CYS A 97 16.49 1.79 15.31
CA CYS A 97 17.43 2.14 16.39
C CYS A 97 16.79 1.99 17.78
N SER A 98 17.59 2.07 18.84
CA SER A 98 17.08 2.01 20.22
C SER A 98 16.36 3.31 20.61
N PRO A 99 15.38 3.26 21.53
CA PRO A 99 14.71 4.45 22.06
C PRO A 99 15.67 5.53 22.56
N SER A 100 16.70 5.14 23.33
CA SER A 100 17.71 6.07 23.85
C SER A 100 18.56 6.71 22.76
N LYS A 101 18.87 5.98 21.68
CA LYS A 101 19.58 6.53 20.52
C LYS A 101 18.66 7.49 19.74
N PHE A 102 17.40 7.14 19.57
CA PHE A 102 16.40 7.99 18.91
C PHE A 102 16.25 9.34 19.62
N LEU A 103 16.12 9.35 20.95
CA LEU A 103 15.97 10.56 21.76
C LEU A 103 17.22 11.46 21.77
N LYS A 104 18.42 10.90 21.57
CA LYS A 104 19.66 11.69 21.43
C LYS A 104 19.75 12.38 20.07
N LEU A 105 19.23 11.74 19.02
CA LEU A 105 19.34 12.20 17.63
C LEU A 105 18.15 13.07 17.21
N ASN A 106 17.00 12.94 17.87
CA ASN A 106 15.76 13.58 17.46
C ASN A 106 15.04 14.21 18.66
N THR A 107 14.40 15.36 18.42
CA THR A 107 13.40 15.89 19.35
C THR A 107 12.08 15.17 19.12
N ALA A 108 11.65 14.35 20.08
CA ALA A 108 10.35 13.69 20.00
C ALA A 108 9.23 14.74 20.01
N LYS A 109 8.40 14.76 18.96
CA LYS A 109 7.23 15.66 18.85
C LYS A 109 5.99 14.93 19.32
N LYS A 110 5.02 15.68 19.86
CA LYS A 110 3.70 15.13 20.21
C LYS A 110 3.07 14.53 18.93
N PRO A 111 2.72 13.24 18.91
CA PRO A 111 2.10 12.64 17.74
C PRO A 111 0.76 13.31 17.45
N LYS A 112 0.48 13.57 16.18
CA LYS A 112 -0.84 14.01 15.72
C LYS A 112 -1.65 12.80 15.33
N ALA A 113 -2.91 12.74 15.74
CA ALA A 113 -3.86 11.70 15.34
C ALA A 113 -4.05 11.72 13.81
N VAL A 114 -4.33 10.55 13.22
CA VAL A 114 -4.74 10.47 11.81
C VAL A 114 -6.15 11.06 11.70
N CYS A 115 -6.34 11.97 10.75
CA CYS A 115 -7.64 12.59 10.48
C CYS A 115 -8.03 12.36 9.01
N LEU A 116 -8.76 11.27 8.76
CA LEU A 116 -9.32 10.90 7.47
C LEU A 116 -10.25 11.99 6.91
N LEU A 117 -10.91 12.76 7.77
CA LEU A 117 -11.78 13.87 7.36
C LEU A 117 -11.00 15.08 6.84
N GLU A 118 -9.82 15.36 7.40
CA GLU A 118 -8.90 16.37 6.84
C GLU A 118 -8.29 15.91 5.52
N GLU A 119 -8.02 14.61 5.36
CA GLU A 119 -7.56 14.03 4.10
C GLU A 119 -8.68 14.00 3.03
N ALA A 120 -9.92 13.74 3.41
CA ALA A 120 -11.08 13.78 2.52
C ALA A 120 -11.38 15.22 2.04
N LYS A 121 -11.19 16.23 2.91
CA LYS A 121 -11.23 17.66 2.53
C LYS A 121 -10.13 18.06 1.54
N ARG A 122 -9.11 17.22 1.33
CA ARG A 122 -8.04 17.41 0.33
C ARG A 122 -8.30 16.68 -1.00
N MET A 123 -9.44 15.99 -1.15
CA MET A 123 -9.86 15.47 -2.46
C MET A 123 -10.16 16.64 -3.40
N LEU A 124 -9.63 16.56 -4.61
CA LEU A 124 -9.88 17.56 -5.63
C LEU A 124 -11.34 17.46 -6.09
N THR A 125 -12.02 18.60 -6.14
CA THR A 125 -13.32 18.70 -6.80
C THR A 125 -13.16 18.59 -8.31
N ASN A 126 -14.21 18.17 -9.04
CA ASN A 126 -14.19 18.14 -10.50
C ASN A 126 -13.79 19.49 -11.13
N THR A 127 -14.15 20.62 -10.49
CA THR A 127 -13.75 21.96 -10.95
C THR A 127 -12.24 22.16 -10.83
N GLN A 128 -11.64 21.80 -9.70
CA GLN A 128 -10.19 21.88 -9.49
C GLN A 128 -9.44 20.94 -10.44
N ILE A 129 -9.95 19.73 -10.66
CA ILE A 129 -9.35 18.79 -11.62
C ILE A 129 -9.39 19.39 -13.03
N LYS A 130 -10.52 19.97 -13.46
CA LYS A 130 -10.62 20.64 -14.77
C LYS A 130 -9.61 21.77 -14.93
N GLU A 131 -9.43 22.58 -13.89
CA GLU A 131 -8.47 23.68 -13.89
C GLU A 131 -7.03 23.17 -14.03
N ILE A 132 -6.65 22.16 -13.23
CA ILE A 132 -5.32 21.53 -13.30
C ILE A 132 -5.08 20.90 -14.67
N LEU A 133 -6.08 20.23 -15.25
CA LEU A 133 -5.98 19.59 -16.56
C LEU A 133 -5.76 20.58 -17.71
N LEU A 134 -5.95 21.89 -17.51
CA LEU A 134 -5.62 22.91 -18.51
C LEU A 134 -4.12 22.96 -18.84
N ASN A 135 -3.26 22.37 -18.01
CA ASN A 135 -1.83 22.22 -18.29
C ASN A 135 -1.54 21.19 -19.41
N TRP A 136 -2.49 20.34 -19.77
CA TRP A 136 -2.37 19.36 -20.87
C TRP A 136 -3.23 19.74 -22.09
N GLU A 137 -2.87 19.21 -23.26
CA GLU A 137 -3.65 19.34 -24.50
C GLU A 137 -4.69 18.22 -24.62
N LEU A 138 -5.65 18.18 -23.70
CA LEU A 138 -6.74 17.19 -23.69
C LEU A 138 -8.04 17.79 -24.22
N ASP A 139 -8.89 16.94 -24.80
CA ASP A 139 -10.27 17.31 -25.13
C ASP A 139 -11.05 17.65 -23.84
N ARG A 140 -11.57 18.88 -23.77
CA ARG A 140 -12.28 19.42 -22.60
C ARG A 140 -13.65 18.79 -22.38
N THR A 141 -14.17 18.04 -23.35
CA THR A 141 -15.43 17.32 -23.25
C THR A 141 -15.29 15.96 -22.54
N LEU A 142 -14.04 15.48 -22.34
CA LEU A 142 -13.78 14.23 -21.65
C LEU A 142 -14.37 14.27 -20.22
N LYS A 143 -15.11 13.21 -19.89
CA LYS A 143 -15.71 13.06 -18.57
C LYS A 143 -14.63 12.77 -17.53
N ILE A 144 -14.77 13.38 -16.36
CA ILE A 144 -13.96 13.07 -15.19
C ILE A 144 -14.76 12.10 -14.34
N GLU A 145 -14.24 10.88 -14.22
CA GLU A 145 -14.90 9.79 -13.50
C GLU A 145 -14.01 9.32 -12.36
N PRO A 146 -14.59 8.99 -11.19
CA PRO A 146 -13.83 8.40 -10.11
C PRO A 146 -13.23 7.05 -10.52
N THR A 147 -12.02 6.75 -10.05
CA THR A 147 -11.55 5.36 -10.03
C THR A 147 -11.91 4.72 -8.70
N PHE A 148 -11.94 3.39 -8.68
CA PHE A 148 -12.22 2.63 -7.47
C PHE A 148 -11.08 1.65 -7.19
N VAL A 149 -10.78 1.47 -5.91
CA VAL A 149 -9.81 0.53 -5.37
C VAL A 149 -10.53 -0.53 -4.53
N ALA A 150 -9.80 -1.51 -3.99
CA ALA A 150 -10.35 -2.60 -3.18
C ALA A 150 -11.52 -3.33 -3.86
N GLY A 151 -11.32 -3.76 -5.11
CA GLY A 151 -12.32 -4.51 -5.87
C GLY A 151 -13.59 -3.70 -6.23
N GLY A 152 -13.52 -2.37 -6.19
CA GLY A 152 -14.65 -1.50 -6.53
C GLY A 152 -15.38 -0.91 -5.31
N ALA A 153 -15.01 -1.32 -4.08
CA ALA A 153 -15.70 -0.90 -2.87
C ALA A 153 -15.41 0.55 -2.46
N MET A 154 -14.27 1.11 -2.86
CA MET A 154 -13.83 2.43 -2.42
C MET A 154 -13.40 3.31 -3.58
N GLN A 155 -13.92 4.53 -3.64
CA GLN A 155 -13.45 5.55 -4.58
C GLN A 155 -12.02 6.00 -4.21
N SER A 156 -11.13 6.07 -5.21
CA SER A 156 -9.80 6.63 -5.03
C SER A 156 -9.86 8.12 -4.69
N ARG A 157 -8.93 8.55 -3.84
CA ARG A 157 -8.80 9.95 -3.38
C ARG A 157 -7.82 10.77 -4.20
N ASP A 158 -7.05 10.11 -5.05
CA ASP A 158 -5.89 10.69 -5.72
C ASP A 158 -5.77 10.31 -7.20
N THR A 159 -6.74 9.53 -7.70
CA THR A 159 -6.74 8.99 -9.06
C THR A 159 -8.13 9.11 -9.68
N TRP A 160 -8.20 9.56 -10.93
CA TRP A 160 -9.44 9.74 -11.70
C TRP A 160 -9.27 9.28 -13.14
N ASN A 161 -10.32 8.73 -13.74
CA ASN A 161 -10.37 8.48 -15.18
C ASN A 161 -10.75 9.77 -15.91
N ILE A 162 -10.04 10.08 -16.99
CA ILE A 162 -10.36 11.18 -17.90
C ILE A 162 -10.76 10.57 -19.25
N GLY A 163 -12.07 10.44 -19.42
CA GLY A 163 -12.67 9.58 -20.45
C GLY A 163 -12.18 8.14 -20.33
N ASN A 164 -12.06 7.46 -21.47
CA ASN A 164 -11.61 6.07 -21.52
C ASN A 164 -10.11 5.91 -21.82
N GLN A 165 -9.41 7.02 -22.03
CA GLN A 165 -8.06 7.03 -22.60
C GLN A 165 -6.97 7.40 -21.60
N PHE A 166 -7.30 8.19 -20.57
CA PHE A 166 -6.31 8.74 -19.67
C PHE A 166 -6.67 8.55 -18.20
N ILE A 167 -5.63 8.59 -17.36
CA ILE A 167 -5.74 8.55 -15.91
C ILE A 167 -5.04 9.79 -15.37
N PHE A 168 -5.74 10.56 -14.54
CA PHE A 168 -5.18 11.68 -13.79
C PHE A 168 -4.83 11.23 -12.37
N LYS A 169 -3.60 11.51 -11.92
CA LYS A 169 -3.10 11.13 -10.59
C LYS A 169 -2.46 12.31 -9.88
N THR A 170 -2.54 12.32 -8.56
CA THR A 170 -1.82 13.25 -7.68
C THR A 170 -1.21 12.54 -6.49
N GLY A 171 -0.17 13.10 -5.89
CA GLY A 171 0.48 12.52 -4.72
C GLY A 171 1.53 13.45 -4.16
N LYS A 172 2.20 13.03 -3.08
CA LYS A 172 3.27 13.81 -2.43
C LYS A 172 4.66 13.23 -2.66
N ASN A 173 4.76 11.95 -2.99
CA ASN A 173 6.03 11.26 -3.17
C ASN A 173 6.57 11.44 -4.59
N ILE A 174 7.23 12.57 -4.83
CA ILE A 174 7.78 12.91 -6.15
C ILE A 174 8.90 11.94 -6.56
N ALA A 175 9.71 11.46 -5.60
CA ALA A 175 10.79 10.52 -5.89
C ALA A 175 10.23 9.18 -6.42
N GLU A 176 9.20 8.65 -5.77
CA GLU A 176 8.49 7.45 -6.22
C GLU A 176 7.84 7.64 -7.59
N LEU A 177 7.20 8.80 -7.84
CA LEU A 177 6.65 9.09 -9.17
C LEU A 177 7.74 9.04 -10.24
N ARG A 178 8.91 9.66 -10.00
CA ARG A 178 10.01 9.65 -10.96
C ARG A 178 10.50 8.23 -11.25
N GLY A 179 10.58 7.37 -10.22
CA GLY A 179 10.86 5.94 -10.39
C GLY A 179 9.83 5.24 -11.27
N HIS A 180 8.53 5.43 -10.99
CA HIS A 180 7.45 4.87 -11.81
C HIS A 180 7.51 5.31 -13.27
N ILE A 181 7.81 6.58 -13.54
CA ILE A 181 7.94 7.11 -14.90
C ILE A 181 9.14 6.49 -15.62
N ALA A 182 10.29 6.39 -14.93
CA ALA A 182 11.49 5.77 -15.49
C ALA A 182 11.24 4.31 -15.88
N ILE A 183 10.63 3.52 -14.99
CA ILE A 183 10.24 2.14 -15.25
C ILE A 183 9.29 2.08 -16.45
N SER A 184 8.21 2.88 -16.42
CA SER A 184 7.20 2.84 -17.48
C SER A 184 7.80 3.12 -18.86
N LYS A 185 8.70 4.12 -18.96
CA LYS A 185 9.41 4.45 -20.20
C LYS A 185 10.38 3.36 -20.64
N ALA A 186 11.09 2.73 -19.71
CA ALA A 186 12.00 1.62 -20.02
C ALA A 186 11.21 0.43 -20.59
N LEU A 187 10.07 0.09 -19.99
CA LEU A 187 9.17 -0.95 -20.48
C LEU A 187 8.59 -0.60 -21.86
N THR A 188 8.19 0.65 -22.10
CA THR A 188 7.74 1.08 -23.43
C THR A 188 8.82 0.91 -24.50
N LYS A 189 10.09 1.17 -24.17
CA LYS A 189 11.21 1.04 -25.13
C LYS A 189 11.42 -0.40 -25.60
N VAL A 190 11.09 -1.39 -24.78
CA VAL A 190 11.15 -2.81 -25.16
C VAL A 190 9.87 -3.31 -25.83
N GLY A 191 8.91 -2.41 -26.13
CA GLY A 191 7.68 -2.74 -26.85
C GLY A 191 6.49 -3.09 -25.96
N LEU A 192 6.63 -3.03 -24.64
CA LEU A 192 5.53 -3.30 -23.71
C LEU A 192 4.58 -2.11 -23.61
N VAL A 193 3.28 -2.40 -23.57
CA VAL A 193 2.24 -1.37 -23.40
C VAL A 193 2.16 -0.97 -21.92
N THR A 194 2.62 0.24 -21.61
CA THR A 194 2.65 0.75 -20.23
C THR A 194 1.97 2.12 -20.08
N PRO A 195 1.55 2.49 -18.85
CA PRO A 195 1.04 3.83 -18.56
C PRO A 195 2.20 4.84 -18.50
N CYS A 196 2.45 5.55 -19.58
CA CYS A 196 3.41 6.65 -19.67
C CYS A 196 2.76 8.01 -19.43
N PRO A 197 3.51 9.00 -18.91
CA PRO A 197 3.01 10.38 -18.81
C PRO A 197 2.68 10.97 -20.18
N ILE A 198 1.52 11.62 -20.25
CA ILE A 198 1.18 12.54 -21.33
C ILE A 198 1.89 13.86 -21.05
N PRO A 199 2.73 14.37 -21.98
CA PRO A 199 3.40 15.65 -21.78
C PRO A 199 2.40 16.80 -21.61
N THR A 200 2.74 17.74 -20.74
CA THR A 200 2.05 19.03 -20.63
C THR A 200 2.26 19.87 -21.90
N LYS A 201 1.54 20.99 -22.03
CA LYS A 201 1.76 22.00 -23.08
C LYS A 201 3.19 22.54 -23.13
N GLN A 202 3.93 22.45 -22.03
CA GLN A 202 5.31 22.89 -21.92
C GLN A 202 6.31 21.74 -22.14
N GLY A 203 5.84 20.51 -22.39
CA GLY A 203 6.67 19.33 -22.60
C GLY A 203 7.07 18.58 -21.32
N GLU A 204 6.68 19.07 -20.14
CA GLU A 204 6.94 18.41 -18.87
C GLU A 204 6.10 17.13 -18.69
N GLU A 205 6.66 16.13 -18.03
CA GLU A 205 5.97 14.84 -17.75
C GLU A 205 4.88 14.96 -16.70
N PHE A 206 5.05 15.88 -15.75
CA PHE A 206 4.13 16.16 -14.66
C PHE A 206 4.37 17.59 -14.16
N ILE A 207 3.41 18.15 -13.44
CA ILE A 207 3.57 19.46 -12.77
C ILE A 207 3.61 19.27 -11.26
N ILE A 208 4.18 20.25 -10.56
CA ILE A 208 4.22 20.31 -9.10
C ILE A 208 3.56 21.62 -8.68
N GLU A 209 2.55 21.54 -7.81
CA GLU A 209 1.98 22.72 -7.14
C GLU A 209 1.96 22.48 -5.63
N GLY A 210 2.60 23.37 -4.88
CA GLY A 210 2.78 23.19 -3.44
C GLY A 210 3.62 21.95 -3.12
N ASP A 211 3.07 21.02 -2.33
CA ASP A 211 3.72 19.76 -1.93
C ASP A 211 3.22 18.54 -2.72
N ARG A 212 2.50 18.75 -3.83
CA ARG A 212 1.91 17.68 -4.63
C ARG A 212 2.37 17.71 -6.08
N PHE A 213 2.52 16.52 -6.66
CA PHE A 213 2.59 16.37 -8.10
C PHE A 213 1.20 16.17 -8.71
N PHE A 214 1.08 16.45 -10.00
CA PHE A 214 -0.05 16.10 -10.84
C PHE A 214 0.44 15.55 -12.16
N VAL A 215 -0.06 14.39 -12.56
CA VAL A 215 0.34 13.69 -13.78
C VAL A 215 -0.88 13.14 -14.49
N VAL A 216 -0.88 13.22 -15.82
CA VAL A 216 -1.81 12.50 -16.68
C VAL A 216 -1.04 11.38 -17.35
N THR A 217 -1.54 10.16 -17.33
CA THR A 217 -0.96 9.03 -18.07
C THR A 217 -1.95 8.48 -19.09
N ASN A 218 -1.47 7.81 -20.14
CA ASN A 218 -2.36 6.96 -20.93
C ASN A 218 -2.88 5.79 -20.08
N ARG A 219 -4.06 5.30 -20.43
CA ARG A 219 -4.61 4.05 -19.92
C ARG A 219 -4.05 2.90 -20.76
N VAL A 220 -3.67 1.81 -20.10
CA VAL A 220 -3.37 0.56 -20.79
C VAL A 220 -4.69 -0.05 -21.26
N PRO A 221 -4.90 -0.23 -22.57
CA PRO A 221 -6.11 -0.85 -23.09
C PRO A 221 -6.14 -2.33 -22.71
N GLY A 222 -7.34 -2.86 -22.50
CA GLY A 222 -7.52 -4.28 -22.23
C GLY A 222 -8.74 -4.55 -21.37
N SER A 223 -9.15 -5.82 -21.36
CA SER A 223 -10.12 -6.39 -20.44
C SER A 223 -9.41 -7.31 -19.45
N PHE A 224 -9.99 -7.49 -18.28
CA PHE A 224 -9.53 -8.54 -17.38
C PHE A 224 -9.71 -9.90 -18.05
N LEU A 225 -8.67 -10.73 -18.00
CA LEU A 225 -8.77 -12.12 -18.44
C LEU A 225 -9.67 -12.87 -17.44
N PRO A 226 -10.81 -13.45 -17.86
CA PRO A 226 -11.72 -14.14 -16.95
C PRO A 226 -11.08 -15.42 -16.36
N VAL A 227 -11.68 -15.97 -15.30
CA VAL A 227 -11.12 -17.14 -14.60
C VAL A 227 -11.15 -18.37 -15.50
N GLU A 228 -12.20 -18.48 -16.30
CA GLU A 228 -12.44 -19.55 -17.26
C GLU A 228 -11.34 -19.60 -18.31
N GLU A 229 -11.02 -18.46 -18.92
CA GLU A 229 -9.94 -18.36 -19.90
C GLU A 229 -8.55 -18.63 -19.29
N ARG A 230 -8.34 -18.28 -18.01
CA ARG A 230 -7.08 -18.52 -17.32
C ARG A 230 -6.80 -19.99 -17.01
N TYR A 231 -7.81 -20.73 -16.55
CA TYR A 231 -7.58 -22.01 -15.86
C TYR A 231 -8.26 -23.23 -16.47
N GLN A 232 -9.11 -23.07 -17.48
CA GLN A 232 -9.75 -24.20 -18.16
C GLN A 232 -8.85 -24.77 -19.28
N GLU A 233 -9.38 -24.95 -20.49
CA GLU A 233 -8.73 -25.72 -21.57
C GLU A 233 -7.42 -25.06 -22.04
N ASN A 234 -7.31 -23.73 -21.96
CA ASN A 234 -6.15 -22.98 -22.45
C ASN A 234 -5.04 -22.77 -21.41
N ARG A 235 -5.13 -23.40 -20.22
CA ARG A 235 -4.22 -23.12 -19.08
C ARG A 235 -2.72 -23.23 -19.41
N VAL A 236 -2.34 -24.17 -20.30
CA VAL A 236 -0.93 -24.39 -20.67
C VAL A 236 -0.43 -23.26 -21.55
N GLU A 237 -1.22 -22.87 -22.54
CA GLU A 237 -0.90 -21.76 -23.44
C GLU A 237 -0.81 -20.44 -22.66
N ILE A 238 -1.78 -20.16 -21.78
CA ILE A 238 -1.77 -18.97 -20.91
C ILE A 238 -0.56 -18.98 -19.97
N ALA A 239 -0.19 -20.14 -19.41
CA ALA A 239 0.99 -20.25 -18.55
C ALA A 239 2.29 -19.92 -19.31
N ILE A 240 2.40 -20.34 -20.57
CA ILE A 240 3.54 -19.97 -21.44
C ILE A 240 3.55 -18.46 -21.68
N GLN A 241 2.42 -17.87 -22.05
CA GLN A 241 2.31 -16.42 -22.27
C GLN A 241 2.70 -15.61 -21.02
N TYR A 242 2.30 -16.06 -19.83
CA TYR A 242 2.75 -15.45 -18.57
C TYR A 242 4.25 -15.60 -18.36
N GLY A 243 4.81 -16.78 -18.62
CA GLY A 243 6.24 -17.01 -18.52
C GLY A 243 7.06 -16.10 -19.45
N GLU A 244 6.62 -15.97 -20.70
CA GLU A 244 7.21 -15.07 -21.69
C GLU A 244 7.13 -13.61 -21.24
N ALA A 245 5.95 -13.14 -20.82
CA ALA A 245 5.76 -11.79 -20.33
C ALA A 245 6.62 -11.48 -19.09
N ILE A 246 6.74 -12.43 -18.15
CA ILE A 246 7.62 -12.30 -16.97
C ILE A 246 9.08 -12.23 -17.40
N GLY A 247 9.51 -13.07 -18.34
CA GLY A 247 10.86 -13.06 -18.88
C GLY A 247 11.21 -11.73 -19.56
N GLU A 248 10.31 -11.21 -20.39
CA GLU A 248 10.46 -9.89 -21.03
C GLU A 248 10.55 -8.76 -20.01
N LEU A 249 9.68 -8.77 -18.99
CA LEU A 249 9.71 -7.80 -17.90
C LEU A 249 11.04 -7.83 -17.15
N HIS A 250 11.52 -9.02 -16.79
CA HIS A 250 12.80 -9.17 -16.10
C HIS A 250 13.96 -8.61 -16.92
N GLN A 251 14.06 -8.96 -18.20
CA GLN A 251 15.13 -8.43 -19.06
C GLN A 251 15.08 -6.91 -19.16
N ALA A 252 13.87 -6.35 -19.24
CA ALA A 252 13.67 -4.90 -19.31
C ALA A 252 14.05 -4.19 -18.00
N LEU A 253 13.75 -4.80 -16.85
CA LEU A 253 14.02 -4.25 -15.52
C LEU A 253 15.50 -4.42 -15.12
N LEU A 254 16.13 -5.55 -15.43
CA LEU A 254 17.56 -5.78 -15.24
C LEU A 254 18.41 -4.70 -15.92
N ALA A 255 18.02 -4.25 -17.11
CA ALA A 255 18.71 -3.19 -17.83
C ALA A 255 18.64 -1.82 -17.11
N GLN A 256 17.81 -1.68 -16.07
CA GLN A 256 17.60 -0.46 -15.29
C GLN A 256 17.95 -0.64 -13.81
N ASP A 257 18.46 -1.80 -13.40
CA ASP A 257 18.60 -2.21 -11.99
C ASP A 257 19.41 -1.20 -11.15
N ASP A 258 20.53 -0.70 -11.69
CA ASP A 258 21.38 0.31 -11.04
C ASP A 258 20.68 1.66 -10.79
N MET A 259 19.57 1.94 -11.49
CA MET A 259 18.83 3.20 -11.39
C MET A 259 17.56 3.08 -10.54
N LEU A 260 17.19 1.87 -10.11
CA LEU A 260 15.95 1.60 -9.39
C LEU A 260 16.24 1.30 -7.92
N GLU A 261 15.84 2.21 -7.03
CA GLU A 261 15.77 1.90 -5.60
C GLU A 261 14.57 0.99 -5.33
N VAL A 262 14.80 -0.32 -5.29
CA VAL A 262 13.77 -1.30 -4.93
C VAL A 262 13.76 -1.48 -3.41
N ASN A 263 12.61 -1.24 -2.78
CA ASN A 263 12.38 -1.61 -1.38
C ASN A 263 12.13 -3.12 -1.31
N ASP A 264 13.22 -3.90 -1.37
CA ASP A 264 13.13 -5.34 -1.48
C ASP A 264 12.66 -5.94 -0.15
N THR A 265 11.41 -6.40 -0.14
CA THR A 265 10.91 -7.23 0.94
C THR A 265 11.39 -8.63 0.62
N ASN A 266 12.22 -9.25 1.47
CA ASN A 266 12.80 -10.57 1.23
C ASN A 266 11.71 -11.60 0.84
N MET A 267 11.49 -11.78 -0.47
CA MET A 267 10.32 -12.49 -0.99
C MET A 267 10.41 -13.97 -0.67
N LEU A 268 11.63 -14.52 -0.67
CA LEU A 268 11.90 -15.86 -0.20
C LEU A 268 11.39 -16.05 1.24
N GLU A 269 11.75 -15.15 2.15
CA GLU A 269 11.30 -15.21 3.54
C GLU A 269 9.77 -15.07 3.66
N VAL A 270 9.17 -14.13 2.92
CA VAL A 270 7.72 -13.90 2.93
C VAL A 270 6.96 -15.14 2.44
N VAL A 271 7.39 -15.73 1.31
CA VAL A 271 6.71 -16.89 0.73
C VAL A 271 6.83 -18.10 1.65
N MET A 272 8.04 -18.37 2.15
CA MET A 272 8.32 -19.54 2.97
C MET A 272 7.67 -19.48 4.35
N ASN A 273 7.67 -18.31 4.99
CA ASN A 273 7.25 -18.18 6.39
C ASN A 273 5.81 -17.69 6.55
N TRP A 274 5.21 -17.09 5.51
CA TRP A 274 3.87 -16.54 5.61
C TRP A 274 2.95 -17.02 4.48
N ALA A 275 3.30 -16.82 3.21
CA ALA A 275 2.37 -17.05 2.11
C ALA A 275 1.98 -18.53 1.94
N MET A 276 2.95 -19.45 1.96
CA MET A 276 2.69 -20.89 1.82
C MET A 276 1.91 -21.46 3.02
N PRO A 277 2.27 -21.17 4.29
CA PRO A 277 1.45 -21.55 5.44
C PRO A 277 0.02 -21.01 5.38
N GLN A 278 -0.16 -19.74 4.99
CA GLN A 278 -1.49 -19.15 4.86
C GLN A 278 -2.30 -19.79 3.74
N THR A 279 -1.67 -20.08 2.61
CA THR A 279 -2.32 -20.77 1.49
C THR A 279 -2.86 -22.13 1.94
N ARG A 280 -2.08 -22.88 2.72
CA ARG A 280 -2.54 -24.15 3.31
C ARG A 280 -3.81 -23.96 4.13
N THR A 281 -3.79 -23.02 5.08
CA THR A 281 -4.94 -22.73 5.94
C THR A 281 -6.17 -22.31 5.13
N VAL A 282 -6.01 -21.44 4.12
CA VAL A 282 -7.12 -20.95 3.31
C VAL A 282 -7.72 -22.05 2.44
N MET A 283 -6.90 -22.88 1.79
CA MET A 283 -7.37 -23.99 0.96
C MET A 283 -8.14 -25.04 1.78
N GLU A 284 -7.69 -25.32 3.00
CA GLU A 284 -8.44 -26.17 3.95
C GLU A 284 -9.80 -25.55 4.30
N GLN A 285 -9.83 -24.25 4.63
CA GLN A 285 -11.06 -23.54 4.98
C GLN A 285 -12.06 -23.48 3.82
N TRP A 286 -11.58 -23.39 2.58
CA TRP A 286 -12.41 -23.38 1.38
C TRP A 286 -12.88 -24.78 0.96
N GLY A 287 -12.47 -25.83 1.67
CA GLY A 287 -12.83 -27.21 1.36
C GLY A 287 -12.16 -27.75 0.10
N CYS A 288 -11.05 -27.14 -0.32
CA CYS A 288 -10.26 -27.53 -1.49
C CYS A 288 -8.78 -27.76 -1.13
N PRO A 289 -8.47 -28.69 -0.20
CA PRO A 289 -7.10 -28.89 0.25
C PRO A 289 -6.20 -29.37 -0.90
N LEU A 290 -5.04 -28.76 -1.03
CA LEU A 290 -3.98 -29.25 -1.92
C LEU A 290 -3.25 -30.43 -1.27
N PRO A 291 -2.67 -31.37 -2.05
CA PRO A 291 -1.90 -32.48 -1.51
C PRO A 291 -0.71 -32.01 -0.68
N GLU A 292 -0.35 -32.73 0.40
CA GLU A 292 0.81 -32.38 1.23
C GLU A 292 2.11 -32.31 0.41
N ALA A 293 2.25 -33.19 -0.59
CA ALA A 293 3.37 -33.21 -1.52
C ALA A 293 3.57 -31.87 -2.24
N PHE A 294 2.49 -31.16 -2.62
CA PHE A 294 2.60 -29.86 -3.28
C PHE A 294 3.35 -28.85 -2.40
N TYR A 295 3.02 -28.77 -1.11
CA TYR A 295 3.68 -27.84 -0.20
C TYR A 295 5.14 -28.22 0.05
N LEU A 296 5.41 -29.51 0.25
CA LEU A 296 6.77 -30.00 0.48
C LEU A 296 7.66 -29.76 -0.74
N GLU A 297 7.19 -30.11 -1.93
CA GLU A 297 7.91 -29.90 -3.19
C GLU A 297 8.15 -28.41 -3.44
N TYR A 298 7.15 -27.55 -3.19
CA TYR A 298 7.31 -26.11 -3.36
C TYR A 298 8.34 -25.55 -2.36
N MET A 299 8.21 -25.87 -1.07
CA MET A 299 9.11 -25.41 -0.03
C MET A 299 10.54 -25.94 -0.21
N GLU A 300 10.71 -27.11 -0.81
CA GLU A 300 12.02 -27.66 -1.13
C GLU A 300 12.66 -26.98 -2.35
N ASN A 301 11.88 -26.77 -3.42
CA ASN A 301 12.43 -26.36 -4.71
C ASN A 301 12.50 -24.84 -4.88
N PHE A 302 11.54 -24.08 -4.33
CA PHE A 302 11.51 -22.63 -4.47
C PHE A 302 12.80 -21.96 -3.96
N PRO A 303 13.35 -22.28 -2.77
CA PRO A 303 14.61 -21.68 -2.32
C PRO A 303 15.81 -22.00 -3.22
N LYS A 304 15.84 -23.20 -3.84
CA LYS A 304 16.92 -23.62 -4.75
C LYS A 304 16.88 -22.82 -6.06
N LEU A 305 15.68 -22.48 -6.50
CA LEU A 305 15.44 -21.72 -7.72
C LEU A 305 15.45 -20.22 -7.50
N TYR A 306 15.22 -19.73 -6.28
CA TYR A 306 14.96 -18.31 -5.99
C TYR A 306 16.03 -17.36 -6.56
N ASN A 307 17.31 -17.65 -6.35
CA ASN A 307 18.41 -16.81 -6.86
C ASN A 307 18.62 -16.93 -8.38
N GLN A 308 17.92 -17.86 -9.02
CA GLN A 308 17.92 -18.08 -10.48
C GLN A 308 16.64 -17.57 -11.12
N LEU A 309 15.64 -17.19 -10.31
CA LEU A 309 14.39 -16.66 -10.80
C LEU A 309 14.59 -15.21 -11.28
N PRO A 310 13.80 -14.80 -12.29
CA PRO A 310 13.80 -13.43 -12.77
C PRO A 310 13.38 -12.42 -11.69
#